data_AF-A0A4Q3UVH7-F1
#
_entry.id   AF-A0A4Q3UVH7-F1
#
_cell.length_a   1.000
_cell.length_b   1.000
_cell.length_c   1.000
_cell.angle_alpha   90.00
_cell.angle_beta   90.00
_cell.angle_gamma   90.00
#
_symmetry.space_group_name_H-M   'P 1'
#
loop_
_entity.id
_entity.type
_entity.pdbx_description
1 polymer ?
#
loop_
_entity_poly.entity_id
_entity_poly.type
_entity_poly.pdbx_seq_one_letter_code
_entity_poly.pdbx_strand_id
1 'polypeptide(L)'
;LYEEMEPTFPGEVGVIHSNKEQNHRFNTVKQFKDGTYRFIIATDIVARGIDVAEVTHVINFDLPDTPENYIHRIGRTGRADRPGKALSFVTEKEKPLLHKIETLMKLEVPGLDLPAHLVISDVLIDDEIPKVYMKEIQVKLPKKEEVGPAFHPKSAKNSKVNNVISRKDRMMKKYGKPKTRGQKKR
;
A
#
# COMPACT_ATOMS: atom_id res chain seq x y z
N LEU A 1 13.07 -8.82 12.88
CA LEU A 1 12.79 -9.25 14.27
C LEU A 1 12.71 -10.77 14.40
N TYR A 2 11.75 -11.46 13.76
CA TYR A 2 11.66 -12.93 13.86
C TYR A 2 12.96 -13.63 13.44
N GLU A 3 13.53 -13.24 12.30
CA GLU A 3 14.78 -13.79 11.76
C GLU A 3 15.99 -13.57 12.70
N GLU A 4 15.98 -12.50 13.49
CA GLU A 4 17.03 -12.22 14.49
C GLU A 4 16.83 -13.04 15.77
N MET A 5 15.58 -13.36 16.12
CA MET A 5 15.26 -14.14 17.32
C MET A 5 15.40 -15.64 17.11
N GLU A 6 15.13 -16.14 15.89
CA GLU A 6 15.14 -17.58 15.58
C GLU A 6 16.48 -18.28 15.90
N PRO A 7 17.66 -17.71 15.59
CA PRO A 7 18.94 -18.32 15.94
C PRO A 7 19.17 -18.43 17.46
N THR A 8 18.61 -17.48 18.22
CA THR A 8 18.78 -17.43 19.68
C THR A 8 17.75 -18.30 20.40
N PHE A 9 16.53 -18.40 19.86
CA PHE A 9 15.38 -19.10 20.45
C PHE A 9 14.71 -20.01 19.41
N PRO A 10 15.39 -21.10 18.99
CA PRO A 10 14.91 -21.95 17.91
C PRO A 10 13.63 -22.68 18.31
N GLY A 11 12.56 -22.47 17.53
CA GLY A 11 11.27 -23.12 17.75
C GLY A 11 10.43 -22.56 18.92
N GLU A 12 10.91 -21.52 19.61
CA GLU A 12 10.20 -20.92 20.76
C GLU A 12 9.43 -19.64 20.39
N VAL A 13 9.48 -19.20 19.12
CA VAL A 13 8.91 -17.92 18.66
C VAL A 13 7.80 -18.16 17.64
N GLY A 14 6.61 -17.62 17.91
CA GLY A 14 5.47 -17.57 16.99
C GLY A 14 5.24 -16.18 16.40
N VAL A 15 4.66 -16.09 15.20
CA VAL A 15 4.37 -14.82 14.52
C VAL A 15 2.90 -14.73 14.10
N ILE A 16 2.27 -13.60 14.39
CA ILE A 16 0.85 -13.34 14.11
C ILE A 16 0.67 -11.97 13.41
N HIS A 17 0.34 -11.98 12.11
CA HIS A 17 0.07 -10.77 11.33
C HIS A 17 -1.06 -10.98 10.30
N SER A 18 -1.51 -9.90 9.64
CA SER A 18 -2.79 -9.87 8.88
C SER A 18 -2.79 -10.80 7.67
N ASN A 19 -1.63 -11.03 7.08
CA ASN A 19 -1.42 -11.94 5.97
C ASN A 19 -1.34 -13.44 6.38
N LYS A 20 -1.63 -13.82 7.64
CA LYS A 20 -1.73 -15.23 8.07
C LYS A 20 -3.18 -15.69 8.15
N GLU A 21 -3.44 -16.94 7.77
CA GLU A 21 -4.75 -17.55 7.89
C GLU A 21 -5.26 -17.62 9.33
N GLN A 22 -6.58 -17.57 9.50
CA GLN A 22 -7.21 -17.63 10.81
C GLN A 22 -6.84 -18.90 11.61
N ASN A 23 -6.75 -20.04 10.93
CA ASN A 23 -6.34 -21.31 11.55
C ASN A 23 -4.90 -21.25 12.09
N HIS A 24 -4.00 -20.60 11.35
CA HIS A 24 -2.62 -20.40 11.78
C HIS A 24 -2.54 -19.52 13.03
N ARG A 25 -3.38 -18.47 13.11
CA ARG A 25 -3.49 -17.61 14.30
C ARG A 25 -3.90 -18.42 15.54
N PHE A 26 -4.94 -19.24 15.43
CA PHE A 26 -5.40 -20.10 16.53
C PHE A 26 -4.36 -21.14 16.94
N ASN A 27 -3.70 -21.78 15.98
CA ASN A 27 -2.66 -22.76 16.27
C ASN A 27 -1.46 -22.13 16.98
N THR A 28 -1.02 -20.95 16.55
CA THR A 28 0.10 -20.22 17.17
C THR A 28 -0.23 -19.86 18.62
N VAL A 29 -1.46 -19.42 18.89
CA VAL A 29 -1.91 -19.09 20.25
C VAL A 29 -2.02 -20.34 21.12
N LYS A 30 -2.46 -21.46 20.54
CA LYS A 30 -2.48 -22.76 21.23
C LYS A 30 -1.07 -23.19 21.62
N GLN A 31 -0.14 -23.13 20.67
CA GLN A 31 1.28 -23.44 20.88
C GLN A 31 1.96 -22.49 21.88
N PHE A 32 1.46 -21.26 22.02
CA PHE A 32 1.93 -20.38 23.07
C PHE A 32 1.34 -20.74 24.44
N LYS A 33 0.05 -21.07 24.51
CA LYS A 33 -0.62 -21.48 25.76
C LYS A 33 -0.12 -22.82 26.30
N ASP A 34 0.27 -23.75 25.43
CA ASP A 34 0.85 -25.03 25.84
C ASP A 34 2.36 -24.95 26.18
N GLY A 35 2.97 -23.77 26.00
CA GLY A 35 4.37 -23.50 26.33
C GLY A 35 5.38 -23.86 25.24
N THR A 36 4.93 -24.36 24.08
CA THR A 36 5.81 -24.60 22.93
C THR A 36 6.45 -23.29 22.45
N TYR A 37 5.66 -22.24 22.30
CA TYR A 37 6.15 -20.88 22.05
C TYR A 37 6.21 -20.11 23.36
N ARG A 38 7.37 -19.50 23.62
CA ARG A 38 7.59 -18.58 24.72
C ARG A 38 7.37 -17.13 24.32
N PHE A 39 7.43 -16.84 23.01
CA PHE A 39 7.26 -15.51 22.46
C PHE A 39 6.24 -15.51 21.32
N ILE A 40 5.39 -14.48 21.28
CA ILE A 40 4.55 -14.16 20.12
C ILE A 40 4.90 -12.75 19.65
N ILE A 41 5.25 -12.63 18.37
CA ILE A 41 5.38 -11.35 17.68
C ILE A 41 4.07 -11.07 16.96
N ALA A 42 3.44 -9.92 17.23
CA ALA A 42 2.14 -9.59 16.63
C ALA A 42 1.97 -8.11 16.27
N THR A 43 1.17 -7.86 15.22
CA THR A 43 0.71 -6.50 14.84
C THR A 43 -0.71 -6.23 15.35
N ASP A 44 -1.04 -4.96 15.62
CA ASP A 44 -2.32 -4.52 16.23
C ASP A 44 -3.59 -5.01 15.54
N ILE A 45 -3.58 -5.05 14.20
CA ILE A 45 -4.73 -5.50 13.39
C ILE A 45 -5.12 -6.94 13.73
N VAL A 46 -4.16 -7.74 14.22
CA VAL A 46 -4.32 -9.18 14.39
C VAL A 46 -4.37 -9.61 15.85
N ALA A 47 -3.94 -8.77 16.78
CA ALA A 47 -4.15 -9.03 18.20
C ALA A 47 -5.64 -8.87 18.59
N ARG A 48 -6.42 -8.08 17.85
CA ARG A 48 -7.87 -7.92 18.09
C ARG A 48 -8.61 -9.21 17.73
N GLY A 49 -9.39 -9.72 18.69
CA GLY A 49 -10.15 -10.96 18.54
C GLY A 49 -9.38 -12.25 18.87
N ILE A 50 -8.11 -12.14 19.28
CA ILE A 50 -7.37 -13.26 19.86
C ILE A 50 -7.26 -13.06 21.37
N ASP A 51 -7.76 -14.03 22.12
CA ASP A 51 -7.65 -14.03 23.58
C ASP A 51 -6.31 -14.66 24.03
N VAL A 52 -5.24 -13.86 23.92
CA VAL A 52 -3.95 -14.11 24.57
C VAL A 52 -3.89 -13.35 25.91
N ALA A 53 -4.91 -13.55 26.75
CA ALA A 53 -4.85 -13.09 28.12
C ALA A 53 -3.82 -13.91 28.92
N GLU A 54 -3.27 -13.31 29.98
CA GLU A 54 -2.38 -13.95 30.97
C GLU A 54 -0.89 -14.04 30.60
N VAL A 55 -0.37 -13.10 29.80
CA VAL A 55 1.09 -13.00 29.60
C VAL A 55 1.78 -12.29 30.75
N THR A 56 3.02 -12.67 31.05
CA THR A 56 3.83 -12.03 32.11
C THR A 56 4.45 -10.70 31.67
N HIS A 57 4.77 -10.60 30.37
CA HIS A 57 5.43 -9.45 29.78
C HIS A 57 4.73 -9.03 28.48
N VAL A 58 4.59 -7.72 28.29
CA VAL A 58 4.21 -7.10 27.02
C VAL A 58 5.34 -6.17 26.63
N ILE A 59 5.84 -6.29 25.39
CA ILE A 59 6.91 -5.45 24.86
C ILE A 59 6.37 -4.72 23.64
N ASN A 60 6.30 -3.40 23.71
CA ASN A 60 5.98 -2.55 22.57
C ASN A 60 7.29 -2.17 21.87
N PHE A 61 7.49 -2.69 20.66
CA PHE A 61 8.60 -2.27 19.81
C PHE A 61 8.41 -0.86 19.29
N ASP A 62 7.20 -0.55 18.81
CA ASP A 62 6.80 0.78 18.36
C ASP A 62 5.60 1.26 19.18
N LEU A 63 5.52 2.57 19.45
CA LEU A 63 4.35 3.13 20.11
C LEU A 63 3.16 3.18 19.14
N PRO A 64 1.95 2.82 19.60
CA PRO A 64 0.77 2.91 18.75
C PRO A 64 0.40 4.37 18.48
N ASP A 65 -0.13 4.64 17.28
CA ASP A 65 -0.59 5.98 16.87
C ASP A 65 -1.69 6.54 17.79
N THR A 66 -2.51 5.66 18.36
CA THR A 66 -3.60 6.03 19.28
C THR A 66 -3.34 5.51 20.70
N PRO A 67 -3.54 6.36 21.72
CA PRO A 67 -3.25 5.99 23.10
C PRO A 67 -4.17 4.87 23.65
N GLU A 68 -5.38 4.71 23.12
CA GLU A 68 -6.27 3.60 23.49
C GLU A 68 -5.69 2.25 23.08
N ASN A 69 -4.97 2.18 21.95
CA ASN A 69 -4.32 0.95 21.53
C ASN A 69 -3.22 0.55 22.51
N TYR A 70 -2.50 1.52 23.09
CA TYR A 70 -1.50 1.24 24.12
C TYR A 70 -2.13 0.53 25.32
N ILE A 71 -3.26 1.05 25.83
CA ILE A 71 -4.00 0.45 26.94
C ILE A 71 -4.46 -0.97 26.59
N HIS A 72 -4.95 -1.19 25.37
CA HIS A 72 -5.36 -2.52 24.92
C HIS A 72 -4.20 -3.54 24.79
N ARG A 73 -3.00 -3.06 24.46
CA ARG A 73 -1.76 -3.86 24.40
C ARG A 73 -1.28 -4.23 25.79
N ILE A 74 -1.08 -3.26 26.69
CA ILE A 74 -0.62 -3.55 28.06
C ILE A 74 -1.66 -4.34 28.85
N GLY A 75 -2.95 -4.19 28.51
CA GLY A 75 -4.03 -4.97 29.09
C GLY A 75 -3.99 -6.47 28.78
N ARG A 76 -2.97 -6.99 28.08
CA ARG A 76 -2.70 -8.44 27.95
C ARG A 76 -2.00 -9.04 29.17
N THR A 77 -1.29 -8.21 29.94
CA THR A 77 -0.63 -8.60 31.19
C THR A 77 -1.38 -8.06 32.42
N GLY A 78 -0.96 -8.46 33.63
CA GLY A 78 -1.47 -7.88 34.87
C GLY A 78 -2.93 -8.20 35.20
N ARG A 79 -3.46 -9.36 34.76
CA ARG A 79 -4.84 -9.81 35.03
C ARG A 79 -4.89 -10.84 36.15
N ALA A 80 -6.08 -11.00 36.77
CA ALA A 80 -6.36 -12.01 37.80
C ALA A 80 -5.36 -12.00 38.97
N ASP A 81 -5.07 -10.81 39.49
CA ASP A 81 -4.14 -10.55 40.60
C ASP A 81 -2.69 -11.03 40.38
N ARG A 82 -2.33 -11.39 39.14
CA ARG A 82 -0.95 -11.73 38.79
C ARG A 82 -0.17 -10.47 38.41
N PRO A 83 1.09 -10.34 38.86
CA PRO A 83 1.94 -9.24 38.43
C PRO A 83 2.22 -9.33 36.94
N GLY A 84 2.27 -8.17 36.29
CA GLY A 84 2.57 -8.04 34.86
C GLY A 84 3.54 -6.90 34.62
N LYS A 85 4.36 -7.01 33.58
CA LYS A 85 5.29 -5.95 33.17
C LYS A 85 5.01 -5.53 31.72
N ALA A 86 4.95 -4.23 31.49
CA ALA A 86 4.90 -3.65 30.16
C ALA A 86 6.16 -2.81 29.93
N LEU A 87 6.86 -3.10 28.84
CA LEU A 87 8.04 -2.37 28.39
C LEU A 87 7.72 -1.76 27.04
N SER A 88 8.18 -0.53 26.82
CA SER A 88 7.97 0.18 25.56
C SER A 88 9.26 0.84 25.14
N PHE A 89 9.70 0.57 23.92
CA PHE A 89 10.77 1.34 23.30
C PHE A 89 10.17 2.61 22.72
N VAL A 90 10.88 3.73 22.91
CA VAL A 90 10.42 5.05 22.48
C VAL A 90 11.58 5.77 21.82
N THR A 91 11.38 6.15 20.56
CA THR A 91 12.32 6.99 19.83
C THR A 91 12.00 8.47 20.01
N GLU A 92 12.93 9.35 19.67
CA GLU A 92 12.73 10.81 19.70
C GLU A 92 11.49 11.26 18.90
N LYS A 93 11.21 10.59 17.77
CA LYS A 93 10.06 10.89 16.91
C LYS A 93 8.72 10.53 17.57
N GLU A 94 8.73 9.57 18.49
CA GLU A 94 7.53 9.04 19.15
C GLU A 94 7.24 9.71 20.50
N LYS A 95 8.11 10.61 21.00
CA LYS A 95 7.86 11.39 22.22
C LYS A 95 6.47 12.07 22.25
N PRO A 96 5.96 12.66 21.15
CA PRO A 96 4.60 13.21 21.15
C PRO A 96 3.51 12.15 21.33
N LEU A 97 3.74 10.90 20.89
CA LEU A 97 2.82 9.78 21.10
C LEU A 97 2.84 9.33 22.56
N LEU A 98 4.03 9.23 23.16
CA LEU A 98 4.18 8.94 24.59
C LEU A 98 3.41 9.95 25.45
N HIS A 99 3.57 11.24 25.17
CA HIS A 99 2.88 12.28 25.93
C HIS A 99 1.34 12.15 25.87
N LYS A 100 0.79 11.75 24.72
CA LYS A 100 -0.65 11.47 24.57
C LYS A 100 -1.08 10.27 25.41
N ILE A 101 -0.27 9.23 25.45
CA ILE A 101 -0.50 8.02 26.25
C ILE A 101 -0.51 8.38 27.74
N GLU A 102 0.49 9.10 28.21
CA GLU A 102 0.61 9.53 29.61
C GLU A 102 -0.55 10.44 30.02
N THR A 103 -0.94 11.35 29.15
CA THR A 103 -2.10 12.24 29.36
C THR A 103 -3.40 11.44 29.50
N LEU A 104 -3.62 10.44 28.64
CA LEU A 104 -4.82 9.59 28.70
C LEU A 104 -4.84 8.74 29.98
N MET A 105 -3.69 8.16 30.33
CA MET A 105 -3.54 7.31 31.51
C MET A 105 -3.49 8.11 32.82
N LYS A 106 -3.21 9.42 32.74
CA LYS A 106 -2.91 10.30 33.88
C LYS A 106 -1.78 9.74 34.75
N LEU A 107 -0.80 9.13 34.10
CA LEU A 107 0.34 8.47 34.72
C LEU A 107 1.57 8.70 33.84
N GLU A 108 2.65 9.14 34.45
CA GLU A 108 3.95 9.24 33.79
C GLU A 108 4.61 7.86 33.72
N VAL A 109 5.13 7.51 32.54
CA VAL A 109 5.83 6.24 32.34
C VAL A 109 7.30 6.46 32.72
N PRO A 110 7.84 5.74 33.72
CA PRO A 110 9.22 5.94 34.13
C PRO A 110 10.18 5.51 33.01
N GLY A 111 11.11 6.39 32.65
CA GLY A 111 12.22 6.07 31.79
C GLY A 111 13.22 5.16 32.50
N LEU A 112 13.68 4.12 31.80
CA LEU A 112 14.76 3.24 32.27
C LEU A 112 15.97 3.44 31.37
N ASP A 113 17.16 3.47 31.97
CA ASP A 113 18.40 3.54 31.21
C ASP A 113 18.62 2.23 30.43
N LEU A 114 19.24 2.37 29.26
CA LEU A 114 19.62 1.22 28.45
C LEU A 114 20.73 0.41 29.17
N PRO A 115 20.74 -0.92 29.00
CA PRO A 115 21.78 -1.75 29.60
C PRO A 115 23.16 -1.39 29.05
N ALA A 116 24.15 -1.27 29.93
CA ALA A 116 25.49 -0.75 29.61
C ALA A 116 26.28 -1.55 28.54
N HIS A 117 25.88 -2.78 28.25
CA HIS A 117 26.53 -3.66 27.26
C HIS A 117 25.80 -3.67 25.91
N LEU A 118 24.76 -2.86 25.74
CA LEU A 118 24.01 -2.78 24.48
C LEU A 118 24.82 -2.01 23.45
N VAL A 119 25.28 -2.71 22.42
CA VAL A 119 25.86 -2.08 21.23
C VAL A 119 24.72 -1.67 20.30
N ILE A 120 24.53 -0.37 20.12
CA ILE A 120 23.55 0.16 19.17
C ILE A 120 24.14 0.03 17.77
N SER A 121 23.39 -0.59 16.85
CA SER A 121 23.78 -0.66 15.44
C SER A 121 23.51 0.68 14.76
N ASP A 122 24.48 1.16 13.97
CA ASP A 122 24.31 2.34 13.11
C ASP A 122 23.64 1.99 11.76
N VAL A 123 23.36 0.70 11.51
CA VAL A 123 22.69 0.25 10.30
C VAL A 123 21.20 0.53 10.43
N LEU A 124 20.74 1.56 9.72
CA LEU A 124 19.33 1.88 9.58
C LEU A 124 18.60 0.77 8.84
N ILE A 125 17.40 0.45 9.30
CA ILE A 125 16.48 -0.45 8.58
C ILE A 125 15.95 0.29 7.34
N ASP A 126 15.58 -0.42 6.27
CA ASP A 126 15.04 0.16 5.03
C ASP A 126 13.89 1.17 5.27
N ASP A 127 13.10 0.96 6.31
CA ASP A 127 11.99 1.85 6.69
C ASP A 127 12.44 3.12 7.43
N GLU A 128 13.64 3.12 8.03
CA GLU A 128 14.22 4.29 8.69
C GLU A 128 14.98 5.20 7.71
N ILE A 129 15.31 4.69 6.52
CA ILE A 129 15.96 5.47 5.46
C ILE A 129 14.98 6.54 4.96
N PRO A 130 15.33 7.84 5.03
CA PRO A 130 14.44 8.91 4.58
C PRO A 130 14.20 8.79 3.08
N LYS A 131 12.99 8.38 2.70
CA LYS A 131 12.55 8.35 1.29
C LYS A 131 12.43 9.79 0.79
N VAL A 132 13.43 10.26 0.03
CA VAL A 132 13.40 11.57 -0.62
C VAL A 132 12.41 11.52 -1.78
N TYR A 133 11.19 11.98 -1.55
CA TYR A 133 10.21 12.18 -2.61
C TYR A 133 10.59 13.44 -3.42
N MET A 134 11.42 13.26 -4.44
CA MET A 134 11.57 14.29 -5.46
C MET A 134 10.31 14.32 -6.31
N LYS A 135 9.66 15.48 -6.43
CA LYS A 135 8.60 15.67 -7.43
C LYS A 135 9.24 15.46 -8.81
N GLU A 136 8.74 14.51 -9.58
CA GLU A 136 9.07 14.42 -10.99
C GLU A 136 8.70 15.74 -11.67
N ILE A 137 9.70 16.54 -12.03
CA ILE A 137 9.48 17.73 -12.84
C ILE A 137 9.19 17.24 -14.24
N GLN A 138 7.91 17.09 -14.59
CA GLN A 138 7.50 16.88 -15.96
C GLN A 138 7.81 18.13 -16.78
N VAL A 139 8.98 18.15 -17.42
CA VAL A 139 9.32 19.17 -18.41
C VAL A 139 8.37 18.97 -19.57
N LYS A 140 7.36 19.86 -19.71
CA LYS A 140 6.49 19.85 -20.89
C LYS A 140 7.36 20.07 -22.11
N LEU A 141 7.37 19.11 -23.04
CA LEU A 141 8.02 19.31 -24.33
C LEU A 141 7.42 20.56 -25.00
N PRO A 142 8.25 21.42 -25.63
CA PRO A 142 7.76 22.59 -26.34
C PRO A 142 6.76 22.15 -27.43
N LYS A 143 5.63 22.87 -27.54
CA LYS A 143 4.66 22.64 -28.62
C LYS A 143 5.36 22.96 -29.94
N LYS A 144 5.38 22.01 -30.88
CA LYS A 144 5.78 22.26 -32.28
C LYS A 144 4.86 23.34 -32.85
N GLU A 145 5.43 24.49 -33.21
CA GLU A 145 4.70 25.65 -33.75
C GLU A 145 4.41 25.58 -35.26
N GLU A 146 4.75 24.49 -35.94
CA GLU A 146 4.48 24.36 -37.37
C GLU A 146 3.22 23.55 -37.65
N VAL A 147 2.06 24.20 -37.46
CA VAL A 147 0.81 23.76 -38.10
C VAL A 147 0.54 24.73 -39.24
N GLY A 148 1.15 24.46 -40.41
CA GLY A 148 0.81 25.17 -41.63
C GLY A 148 -0.70 25.05 -41.95
N PRO A 149 -1.28 25.97 -42.74
CA PRO A 149 -2.71 25.94 -43.02
C PRO A 149 -3.07 24.62 -43.72
N ALA A 150 -3.86 23.80 -43.04
CA ALA A 150 -4.38 22.54 -43.57
C ALA A 150 -5.34 22.82 -44.74
N PHE A 151 -4.81 22.93 -45.95
CA PHE A 151 -5.58 23.04 -47.19
C PHE A 151 -6.24 21.68 -47.50
N HIS A 152 -7.41 21.44 -46.92
CA HIS A 152 -8.31 20.41 -47.44
C HIS A 152 -9.26 21.05 -48.46
N PRO A 153 -9.15 20.74 -49.77
CA PRO A 153 -10.11 21.24 -50.76
C PRO A 153 -11.50 20.70 -50.42
N LYS A 154 -12.51 21.59 -50.47
CA LYS A 154 -13.91 21.23 -50.17
C LYS A 154 -14.37 20.08 -51.06
N SER A 155 -15.08 19.13 -50.47
CA SER A 155 -15.61 17.99 -51.20
C SER A 155 -16.49 18.44 -52.37
N ALA A 156 -16.41 17.74 -53.50
CA ALA A 156 -17.10 18.08 -54.75
C ALA A 156 -18.64 18.13 -54.64
N LYS A 157 -19.22 17.68 -53.52
CA LYS A 157 -20.66 17.79 -53.22
C LYS A 157 -21.06 19.20 -52.74
N ASN A 158 -20.12 19.98 -52.21
CA ASN A 158 -20.33 21.33 -51.68
C ASN A 158 -19.80 22.44 -52.60
N SER A 159 -19.30 22.11 -53.80
CA SER A 159 -18.92 23.12 -54.79
C SER A 159 -20.16 23.66 -55.48
N LYS A 160 -20.46 24.95 -55.28
CA LYS A 160 -21.56 25.70 -55.94
C LYS A 160 -21.28 25.97 -57.43
N VAL A 161 -20.90 24.95 -58.19
CA VAL A 161 -20.73 25.05 -59.64
C VAL A 161 -21.66 24.03 -60.28
N ASN A 162 -22.61 24.52 -61.09
CA ASN A 162 -23.53 23.67 -61.84
C ASN A 162 -22.77 22.95 -62.96
N ASN A 163 -22.18 21.79 -62.63
CA ASN A 163 -21.57 20.93 -63.63
C ASN A 163 -22.68 20.25 -64.46
N VAL A 164 -22.99 20.81 -65.64
CA VAL A 164 -23.90 20.20 -66.60
C VAL A 164 -23.23 18.98 -67.21
N ILE A 165 -23.46 17.81 -66.62
CA ILE A 165 -22.87 16.55 -67.09
C ILE A 165 -23.79 15.91 -68.14
N SER A 166 -23.30 15.82 -69.38
CA SER A 166 -23.99 15.15 -70.48
C SER A 166 -24.30 13.68 -70.13
N ARG A 167 -25.42 13.16 -70.65
CA ARG A 167 -25.83 11.76 -70.42
C ARG A 167 -24.72 10.78 -70.86
N LYS A 168 -23.97 11.10 -71.92
CA LYS A 168 -22.85 10.28 -72.41
C LYS A 168 -21.75 10.17 -71.36
N ASP A 169 -21.35 11.29 -70.76
CA ASP A 169 -20.27 11.34 -69.76
C ASP A 169 -20.67 10.65 -68.46
N ARG A 170 -21.95 10.79 -68.07
CA ARG A 170 -22.50 10.08 -66.91
C ARG A 170 -22.48 8.56 -67.11
N MET A 171 -22.80 8.09 -68.32
CA MET A 171 -22.77 6.66 -68.65
C MET A 171 -21.33 6.13 -68.75
N MET A 172 -20.38 6.91 -69.29
CA MET A 172 -18.96 6.58 -69.27
C MET A 172 -18.42 6.48 -67.84
N LYS A 173 -18.72 7.46 -66.96
CA LYS A 173 -18.23 7.45 -65.57
C LYS A 173 -18.79 6.28 -64.75
N LYS A 174 -20.03 5.84 -65.04
CA LYS A 174 -20.67 4.74 -64.31
C LYS A 174 -20.31 3.35 -64.86
N TYR A 175 -20.19 3.20 -66.17
CA TYR A 175 -20.08 1.88 -66.82
C TYR A 175 -18.81 1.69 -67.64
N GLY A 176 -17.98 2.72 -67.82
CA GLY A 176 -16.73 2.68 -68.58
C GLY A 176 -16.90 2.50 -70.10
N LYS A 177 -18.12 2.35 -70.61
CA LYS A 177 -18.40 2.12 -72.03
C LYS A 177 -19.68 2.83 -72.52
N PRO A 178 -19.71 3.33 -73.77
CA PRO A 178 -20.93 3.89 -74.36
C PRO A 178 -22.00 2.81 -74.54
N LYS A 179 -23.25 3.12 -74.19
CA LYS A 179 -24.38 2.21 -74.44
C LYS A 179 -24.87 2.42 -75.88
N THR A 180 -24.54 1.50 -76.77
CA THR A 180 -25.10 1.46 -78.14
C THR A 180 -26.39 0.64 -78.16
N ARG A 181 -27.40 1.06 -78.92
CA ARG A 181 -28.57 0.22 -79.22
C ARG A 181 -28.09 -0.86 -80.19
N GLY A 182 -28.16 -2.14 -79.80
CA GLY A 182 -27.86 -3.25 -80.70
C GLY A 182 -28.77 -3.24 -81.93
N GLN A 183 -28.32 -3.83 -83.04
CA GLN A 183 -29.12 -3.94 -84.27
C GLN A 183 -30.44 -4.68 -83.99
N LYS A 184 -31.55 -4.10 -84.43
CA LYS A 184 -32.85 -4.80 -84.46
C LYS A 184 -32.71 -6.00 -85.42
N LYS A 185 -33.03 -7.20 -84.94
CA LYS A 185 -33.23 -8.36 -85.83
C LYS A 185 -34.40 -8.04 -86.79
N ARG A 186 -34.22 -8.40 -88.07
CA ARG A 186 -35.18 -8.17 -89.17
C ARG A 186 -36.52 -8.84 -88.87
#